data_AF-A0ABD0NQF0-F1
#
_entry.id   AF-A0ABD0NQF0-F1
#
_cell.length_a   1.000
_cell.length_b   1.000
_cell.length_c   1.000
_cell.angle_alpha   90.00
_cell.angle_beta   90.00
_cell.angle_gamma   90.00
#
_symmetry.space_group_name_H-M   'P 1'
#
loop_
_entity.id
_entity.type
_entity.pdbx_description
1 polymer ?
#
loop_
_entity_poly.entity_id
_entity_poly.type
_entity_poly.pdbx_seq_one_letter_code
_entity_poly.pdbx_strand_id
1 'polypeptide(L)'
;IATRVIKLAHAKSSLALAPALVETYSRLLVYMEIESLGIKGFISQLLPNVFKSHAWGILHTLLEMFSYRMHHIQPHYRVQLLSHLHSLAAVPQTNQNQLHL
;
A
#
# COMPACT_ATOMS: atom_id res chain seq x y z
N ILE A 1 8.74 4.47 8.85
CA ILE A 1 8.66 3.43 7.79
C ILE A 1 8.06 4.00 6.49
N ALA A 2 6.86 4.58 6.53
CA ALA A 2 6.19 5.16 5.34
C ALA A 2 7.09 6.10 4.52
N THR A 3 7.81 7.05 5.14
CA THR A 3 8.73 7.97 4.45
C THR A 3 9.83 7.25 3.66
N ARG A 4 10.36 6.14 4.21
CA ARG A 4 11.37 5.32 3.52
C ARG A 4 10.77 4.60 2.32
N VAL A 5 9.55 4.07 2.46
CA VAL A 5 8.82 3.44 1.34
C VAL A 5 8.57 4.45 0.22
N ILE A 6 8.14 5.67 0.55
CA ILE A 6 7.95 6.76 -0.41
C ILE A 6 9.28 7.10 -1.11
N LYS A 7 10.37 7.23 -0.36
CA LYS A 7 11.70 7.51 -0.93
C LYS A 7 12.15 6.41 -1.91
N LEU A 8 11.92 5.14 -1.59
CA LEU A 8 12.23 4.01 -2.47
C LEU A 8 11.36 4.00 -3.73
N ALA A 9 10.06 4.36 -3.60
CA ALA A 9 9.16 4.48 -4.73
C ALA A 9 9.61 5.59 -5.71
N HIS A 10 10.01 6.76 -5.19
CA HIS A 10 10.53 7.84 -6.03
C HIS A 10 11.88 7.52 -6.67
N ALA A 11 12.73 6.76 -5.98
CA ALA A 11 14.01 6.31 -6.52
C ALA A 11 13.87 5.31 -7.68
N LYS A 12 12.63 4.86 -8.00
CA LYS A 12 12.32 3.81 -8.98
C LYS A 12 13.22 2.58 -8.80
N SER A 13 13.55 2.28 -7.54
CA SER A 13 14.38 1.13 -7.22
C SER A 13 13.65 -0.14 -7.59
N SER A 14 14.31 -1.04 -8.32
CA SER A 14 13.82 -2.39 -8.56
C SER A 14 13.91 -3.29 -7.32
N LEU A 15 14.50 -2.80 -6.23
CA LEU A 15 14.67 -3.55 -5.00
C LEU A 15 13.33 -3.62 -4.24
N ALA A 16 12.87 -4.85 -4.00
CA ALA A 16 11.68 -5.10 -3.19
C ALA A 16 11.87 -4.62 -1.74
N LEU A 17 10.75 -4.35 -1.06
CA LEU A 17 10.77 -4.07 0.38
C LEU A 17 11.22 -5.33 1.13
N ALA A 18 12.08 -5.16 2.13
CA ALA A 18 12.52 -6.28 2.97
C ALA A 18 11.32 -6.92 3.70
N PRO A 19 11.21 -8.27 3.76
CA PRO A 19 10.08 -8.95 4.39
C PRO A 19 9.82 -8.51 5.84
N ALA A 20 10.88 -8.36 6.63
CA ALA A 20 10.78 -7.89 8.02
C ALA A 20 10.21 -6.46 8.14
N LEU A 21 10.46 -5.60 7.15
CA LEU A 21 9.90 -4.24 7.13
C LEU A 21 8.40 -4.29 6.90
N VAL A 22 7.94 -5.11 5.94
CA VAL A 22 6.52 -5.28 5.61
C VAL A 22 5.77 -5.87 6.81
N GLU A 23 6.33 -6.88 7.45
CA GLU A 23 5.74 -7.51 8.63
C GLU A 23 5.70 -6.58 9.85
N THR A 24 6.76 -5.81 10.10
CA THR A 24 6.75 -4.81 11.18
C THR A 24 5.72 -3.73 10.90
N TYR A 25 5.62 -3.27 9.64
CA TYR A 25 4.69 -2.21 9.28
C TYR A 25 3.23 -2.67 9.39
N SER A 26 2.90 -3.90 8.96
CA SER A 26 1.54 -4.43 9.10
C SER A 26 1.09 -4.50 10.56
N ARG A 27 1.96 -4.96 11.47
CA ARG A 27 1.67 -4.97 12.91
C ARG A 27 1.40 -3.56 13.44
N LEU A 28 2.17 -2.58 12.98
CA LEU A 28 1.99 -1.18 13.39
C LEU A 28 0.65 -0.60 12.90
N LEU A 29 0.20 -0.95 11.70
CA LEU A 29 -1.03 -0.41 11.12
C LEU A 29 -2.33 -0.87 11.81
N VAL A 30 -2.25 -1.87 12.69
CA VAL A 30 -3.41 -2.36 13.46
C VAL A 30 -3.65 -1.55 14.74
N TYR A 31 -2.66 -0.81 15.22
CA TYR A 31 -2.79 -0.01 16.43
C TYR A 31 -3.66 1.24 16.18
N MET A 32 -4.86 1.24 16.74
CA MET A 32 -5.82 2.35 16.60
C MET A 32 -5.35 3.63 17.28
N GLU A 33 -4.49 3.53 18.30
CA GLU A 33 -3.82 4.66 18.94
C GLU A 33 -3.01 5.53 17.96
N ILE A 34 -2.56 4.96 16.84
CA ILE A 34 -1.84 5.68 15.78
C ILE A 34 -2.63 5.72 14.47
N GLU A 35 -3.96 5.56 14.49
CA GLU A 35 -4.82 5.45 13.30
C GLU A 35 -4.53 6.50 12.22
N SER A 36 -4.37 7.77 12.62
CA SER A 36 -4.12 8.90 11.72
C SER A 36 -2.83 8.73 10.90
N LEU A 37 -1.72 8.35 11.57
CA LEU A 37 -0.42 8.12 10.94
C LEU A 37 -0.28 6.69 10.40
N GLY A 38 -1.12 5.78 10.88
CA GLY A 38 -1.19 4.37 10.53
C GLY A 38 -2.10 4.12 9.35
N ILE A 39 -3.23 3.44 9.56
CA ILE A 39 -4.11 2.97 8.48
C ILE A 39 -4.68 4.09 7.62
N LYS A 40 -5.04 5.24 8.22
CA LYS A 40 -5.57 6.38 7.48
C LYS A 40 -4.52 6.98 6.56
N GLY A 41 -3.31 7.18 7.08
CA GLY A 41 -2.14 7.63 6.32
C GLY A 41 -1.72 6.63 5.24
N PHE A 42 -1.79 5.33 5.53
CA PHE A 42 -1.52 4.28 4.57
C PHE A 42 -2.43 4.38 3.32
N ILE A 43 -3.75 4.48 3.54
CA ILE A 43 -4.74 4.52 2.45
C ILE A 43 -4.74 5.88 1.74
N SER A 44 -4.69 6.97 2.50
CA SER A 44 -4.93 8.31 1.94
C SER A 44 -3.65 8.99 1.45
N GLN A 45 -2.47 8.55 1.87
CA GLN A 45 -1.20 9.19 1.52
C GLN A 45 -0.22 8.21 0.89
N LEU A 46 0.10 7.09 1.55
CA LEU A 46 1.16 6.20 1.08
C LEU A 46 0.79 5.55 -0.26
N LEU A 47 -0.37 4.90 -0.34
CA LEU A 47 -0.84 4.22 -1.55
C LEU A 47 -0.90 5.16 -2.77
N PRO A 48 -1.55 6.34 -2.70
CA PRO A 48 -1.56 7.29 -3.81
C PRO A 48 -0.17 7.79 -4.23
N ASN A 49 0.75 8.02 -3.28
CA ASN A 49 2.10 8.47 -3.60
C ASN A 49 2.93 7.39 -4.30
N VAL A 50 2.83 6.14 -3.86
CA VAL A 50 3.48 5.00 -4.51
C VAL A 50 2.92 4.79 -5.93
N PHE A 51 1.59 4.88 -6.08
CA PHE A 51 0.93 4.80 -7.38
C PHE A 51 1.40 5.89 -8.35
N LYS A 52 1.39 7.17 -7.92
CA LYS A 52 1.87 8.30 -8.73
C LYS A 52 3.34 8.15 -9.16
N SER A 53 4.15 7.46 -8.35
CA SER A 53 5.56 7.19 -8.66
C SER A 53 5.76 6.03 -9.62
N HIS A 54 4.69 5.33 -10.03
CA HIS A 54 4.72 4.15 -10.89
C HIS A 54 5.57 3.00 -10.31
N ALA A 55 5.64 2.91 -8.97
CA ALA A 55 6.42 1.91 -8.27
C ALA A 55 5.59 0.62 -8.07
N TRP A 56 5.30 -0.09 -9.17
CA TRP A 56 4.36 -1.22 -9.20
C TRP A 56 4.72 -2.37 -8.26
N GLY A 57 6.00 -2.73 -8.16
CA GLY A 57 6.45 -3.79 -7.25
C GLY A 57 6.19 -3.45 -5.78
N ILE A 58 6.44 -2.18 -5.39
CA ILE A 58 6.13 -1.70 -4.05
C ILE A 58 4.62 -1.69 -3.83
N LEU A 59 3.85 -1.17 -4.81
CA LEU A 59 2.40 -1.16 -4.74
C LEU A 59 1.83 -2.57 -4.52
N HIS A 60 2.28 -3.55 -5.30
CA HIS A 60 1.90 -4.96 -5.16
C HIS A 60 2.19 -5.48 -3.73
N THR A 61 3.41 -5.25 -3.20
CA THR A 61 3.74 -5.66 -1.82
C THR A 61 2.83 -5.00 -0.77
N LEU A 62 2.46 -3.73 -0.94
CA LEU A 62 1.56 -3.03 0.00
C LEU A 62 0.14 -3.59 -0.06
N LEU A 63 -0.35 -3.94 -1.27
CA LEU A 63 -1.66 -4.55 -1.47
C LEU A 63 -1.70 -5.98 -0.92
N GLU A 64 -0.67 -6.78 -1.19
CA GLU A 64 -0.51 -8.13 -0.63
C GLU A 64 -0.47 -8.09 0.91
N MET A 65 0.32 -7.18 1.48
CA MET A 65 0.36 -6.96 2.94
C MET A 65 -1.04 -6.65 3.49
N PHE A 66 -1.80 -5.79 2.81
CA PHE A 66 -3.16 -5.47 3.23
C PHE A 66 -4.06 -6.71 3.19
N SER A 67 -4.06 -7.45 2.08
CA SER A 67 -4.92 -8.63 1.89
C SER A 67 -4.63 -9.76 2.88
N TYR A 68 -3.35 -10.04 3.18
CA TYR A 68 -2.96 -11.24 3.94
C TYR A 68 -2.54 -10.98 5.39
N ARG A 69 -2.36 -9.72 5.81
CA ARG A 69 -1.91 -9.39 7.18
C ARG A 69 -2.91 -8.51 7.95
N MET A 70 -3.78 -7.77 7.28
CA MET A 70 -4.63 -6.75 7.91
C MET A 70 -6.04 -7.27 8.25
N HIS A 71 -6.12 -8.13 9.27
CA HIS A 71 -7.36 -8.80 9.67
C HIS A 71 -8.31 -7.89 10.47
N HIS A 72 -7.79 -7.00 11.32
CA HIS A 72 -8.57 -6.12 12.20
C HIS A 72 -8.67 -4.68 11.68
N ILE A 73 -9.18 -4.51 10.47
CA ILE A 73 -9.43 -3.19 9.87
C ILE A 73 -10.91 -2.84 9.93
N GLN A 74 -11.23 -1.58 10.19
CA GLN A 74 -12.60 -1.10 10.21
C GLN A 74 -13.21 -1.15 8.79
N PRO A 75 -14.51 -1.48 8.64
CA PRO A 75 -15.13 -1.67 7.32
C PRO A 75 -14.98 -0.48 6.36
N HIS A 76 -15.06 0.75 6.88
CA HIS A 76 -14.98 1.96 6.05
C HIS A 76 -13.62 2.11 5.35
N TYR A 77 -12.51 1.71 5.98
CA TYR A 77 -11.19 1.70 5.35
C TYR A 77 -11.07 0.66 4.24
N ARG A 78 -11.74 -0.50 4.38
CA ARG A 78 -11.81 -1.50 3.31
C ARG A 78 -12.56 -0.95 2.10
N VAL A 79 -13.68 -0.28 2.32
CA VAL A 79 -14.45 0.36 1.24
C VAL A 79 -13.63 1.45 0.57
N GLN A 80 -12.93 2.29 1.34
CA GLN A 80 -12.06 3.34 0.79
C GLN A 80 -10.92 2.75 -0.05
N LEU A 81 -10.30 1.65 0.40
CA LEU A 81 -9.29 0.95 -0.40
C LEU A 81 -9.89 0.36 -1.68
N LEU A 82 -11.07 -0.25 -1.61
CA LEU A 82 -11.76 -0.82 -2.76
C LEU A 82 -12.06 0.26 -3.82
N SER A 83 -12.55 1.43 -3.40
CA SER A 83 -12.76 2.58 -4.30
C SER A 83 -11.48 3.05 -4.97
N HIS A 84 -10.36 3.07 -4.23
CA HIS A 84 -9.05 3.34 -4.81
C HIS A 84 -8.68 2.27 -5.85
N LEU A 85 -8.74 0.98 -5.49
CA LEU A 85 -8.41 -0.12 -6.40
C LEU A 85 -9.22 -0.10 -7.69
N HIS A 86 -10.53 0.17 -7.60
CA HIS A 86 -11.38 0.29 -8.79
C HIS A 86 -10.91 1.44 -9.70
N SER A 87 -10.54 2.58 -9.09
CA SER A 87 -10.00 3.72 -9.82
C SER A 87 -8.62 3.43 -10.43
N LEU A 88 -7.78 2.64 -9.74
CA LEU A 88 -6.46 2.24 -10.24
C LEU A 88 -6.58 1.26 -11.41
N ALA A 89 -7.45 0.27 -11.31
CA ALA A 89 -7.65 -0.76 -12.35
C ALA A 89 -8.21 -0.17 -13.66
N ALA A 90 -8.90 0.97 -13.60
CA ALA A 90 -9.38 1.68 -14.77
C ALA A 90 -8.25 2.40 -15.56
N VAL A 91 -7.02 2.47 -15.02
CA VAL A 91 -5.88 3.12 -15.70
C VAL A 91 -5.19 2.13 -16.65
N PRO A 92 -5.05 2.42 -17.95
CA PRO A 92 -4.47 1.47 -18.92
C PRO A 92 -3.02 1.02 -18.60
N GLN A 93 -2.28 1.83 -17.84
CA GLN A 93 -0.87 1.60 -17.51
C GLN A 93 -0.66 0.54 -16.41
N THR A 94 -1.72 0.10 -15.72
CA THR A 94 -1.65 -0.97 -14.71
C THR A 94 -1.82 -2.37 -15.30
N ASN A 95 -1.84 -2.50 -16.63
CA ASN A 95 -2.04 -3.77 -17.36
C ASN A 95 -0.78 -4.67 -17.36
N GLN A 96 -0.14 -4.81 -16.20
CA GLN A 96 0.84 -5.86 -15.93
C GLN A 96 0.08 -7.04 -15.33
N ASN A 97 0.22 -8.24 -15.90
CA ASN A 97 -0.51 -9.44 -15.46
C ASN A 97 -0.38 -9.70 -13.94
N GLN A 98 0.72 -9.31 -13.30
CA GLN A 98 0.93 -9.47 -11.86
C GLN A 98 0.23 -8.42 -10.98
N LEU A 99 -0.13 -7.25 -11.54
CA LEU A 99 -0.82 -6.19 -10.79
C LEU A 99 -2.35 -6.30 -10.92
N HIS A 100 -2.82 -6.96 -11.98
CA HIS A 100 -4.25 -7.21 -12.21
C HIS A 100 -4.80 -8.42 -11.43
N LEU A 101 -3.93 -9.36 -11.07
CA LEU A 101 -4.23 -10.59 -10.34
C LEU A 101 -4.22 -10.36 -8.82
#